data_AF-A0A6P6UGF1-F1
#
_entry.id   AF-A0A6P6UGF1-F1
#
_cell.length_a   1.000
_cell.length_b   1.000
_cell.length_c   1.000
_cell.angle_alpha   90.00
_cell.angle_beta   90.00
_cell.angle_gamma   90.00
#
_symmetry.space_group_name_H-M   'P 1'
#
loop_
_entity.id
_entity.type
_entity.pdbx_description
1 polymer ?
#
loop_
_entity_poly.entity_id
_entity_poly.type
_entity_poly.pdbx_seq_one_letter_code
_entity_poly.pdbx_strand_id
1 'polypeptide(L)'
;MRDRSNNRKPLQKGRNLSIEAIQTVQALKRARATSSCPLEPALETTFRRLLKLDMIAVLRELIRQNQCYLALKVFEEIQEEYWYRPQISLYAELVSLLGSNGLLEEVELLFIKLKKEPCLEPDINGFNALLEILANFNLTGLAVECFYLMKSIGAARCNLIAPPIASV
;
A
#
# COMPACT_ATOMS: atom_id res chain seq x y z
N MET A 1 15.01 9.32 -30.63
CA MET A 1 15.85 8.45 -29.76
C MET A 1 15.27 8.56 -28.35
N ARG A 2 14.89 7.45 -27.71
CA ARG A 2 14.31 7.46 -26.34
C ARG A 2 15.42 7.27 -25.32
N ASP A 3 15.58 8.23 -24.41
CA ASP A 3 16.50 8.16 -23.29
C ASP A 3 16.25 6.90 -22.45
N ARG A 4 17.25 6.01 -22.42
CA ARG A 4 17.25 4.74 -21.68
C ARG A 4 17.94 4.84 -20.31
N SER A 5 18.29 6.03 -19.86
CA SER A 5 19.06 6.25 -18.64
C SER A 5 18.19 6.65 -17.44
N ASN A 6 17.07 5.94 -17.22
CA ASN A 6 16.53 5.91 -15.86
C ASN A 6 17.41 4.96 -15.05
N ASN A 7 18.37 5.52 -14.30
CA ASN A 7 19.22 4.85 -13.32
C ASN A 7 18.34 4.15 -12.27
N ARG A 8 17.88 2.95 -12.61
CA ARG A 8 17.14 2.08 -11.70
C ARG A 8 18.14 1.66 -10.63
N LYS A 9 17.91 2.09 -9.39
CA LYS A 9 18.68 1.57 -8.26
C LYS A 9 18.62 0.03 -8.32
N PRO A 10 19.77 -0.67 -8.32
CA PRO A 10 19.79 -2.13 -8.33
C PRO A 10 19.00 -2.65 -7.13
N LEU A 11 18.41 -3.84 -7.26
CA LEU A 11 17.78 -4.53 -6.13
C LEU A 11 18.80 -4.55 -4.99
N GLN A 12 18.48 -3.93 -3.86
CA GLN A 12 19.36 -3.96 -2.70
C GLN A 12 19.58 -5.42 -2.30
N LYS A 13 20.85 -5.79 -2.13
CA LYS A 13 21.32 -7.15 -1.82
C LYS A 13 20.52 -7.70 -0.62
N GLY A 14 19.70 -8.73 -0.84
CA GLY A 14 18.88 -9.38 0.19
C GLY A 14 17.35 -9.33 0.01
N ARG A 15 16.82 -8.51 -0.91
CA ARG A 15 15.40 -8.55 -1.30
C ARG A 15 15.20 -9.45 -2.52
N ASN A 16 15.07 -10.75 -2.27
CA ASN A 16 14.93 -11.74 -3.33
C ASN A 16 13.44 -11.90 -3.67
N LEU A 17 13.01 -11.28 -4.78
CA LEU A 17 11.72 -11.61 -5.40
C LEU A 17 11.79 -13.05 -5.93
N SER A 18 10.69 -13.79 -5.81
CA SER A 18 10.56 -15.07 -6.50
C SER A 18 10.59 -14.86 -8.02
N ILE A 19 10.91 -15.91 -8.78
CA ILE A 19 10.89 -15.86 -10.24
C ILE A 19 9.48 -15.48 -10.74
N GLU A 20 8.44 -16.00 -10.09
CA GLU A 20 7.04 -15.70 -10.41
C GLU A 20 6.70 -14.23 -10.16
N ALA A 21 7.14 -13.66 -9.03
CA ALA A 21 6.96 -12.24 -8.73
C ALA A 21 7.67 -11.36 -9.77
N ILE A 22 8.90 -11.70 -10.16
CA ILE A 22 9.65 -10.96 -11.20
C ILE A 22 8.90 -11.02 -12.55
N GLN A 23 8.46 -12.20 -12.96
CA GLN A 23 7.73 -12.39 -14.21
C GLN A 23 6.41 -11.62 -14.21
N THR A 24 5.69 -11.63 -13.08
CA THR A 24 4.44 -10.89 -12.88
C THR A 24 4.65 -9.39 -13.02
N VAL A 25 5.63 -8.80 -12.30
CA VAL A 25 5.96 -7.36 -12.43
C VAL A 25 6.24 -7.00 -13.88
N GLN A 26 6.99 -7.84 -14.60
CA GLN A 26 7.28 -7.57 -16.01
C GLN A 26 6.05 -7.71 -16.91
N ALA A 27 5.18 -8.70 -16.67
CA ALA A 27 3.95 -8.91 -17.42
C ALA A 27 3.00 -7.72 -17.28
N LEU A 28 2.74 -7.27 -16.05
CA LEU A 28 1.89 -6.11 -15.76
C LEU A 28 2.40 -4.83 -16.43
N LYS A 29 3.72 -4.61 -16.41
CA LYS A 29 4.34 -3.47 -17.09
C LYS A 29 4.22 -3.52 -18.61
N ARG A 30 4.31 -4.72 -19.21
CA ARG A 30 4.11 -4.90 -20.65
C ARG A 30 2.65 -4.66 -21.05
N ALA A 31 1.70 -5.17 -20.28
CA ALA A 31 0.27 -4.94 -20.50
C ALA A 31 -0.06 -3.44 -20.47
N ARG A 32 0.48 -2.69 -19.50
CA ARG A 32 0.31 -1.23 -19.46
C ARG A 32 0.96 -0.49 -20.64
N ALA A 33 2.11 -0.95 -21.11
CA ALA A 33 2.86 -0.26 -22.17
C ALA A 33 2.27 -0.49 -23.57
N THR A 34 1.54 -1.59 -23.76
CA THR A 34 1.04 -2.01 -25.06
C THR A 34 -0.48 -2.10 -25.03
N SER A 35 -1.16 -1.28 -25.82
CA SER A 35 -2.63 -1.25 -25.91
C SER A 35 -3.28 -2.57 -26.39
N SER A 36 -2.48 -3.55 -26.82
CA SER A 36 -2.96 -4.84 -27.34
C SER A 36 -3.27 -5.88 -26.27
N CYS A 37 -2.86 -5.67 -25.01
CA CYS A 37 -3.13 -6.58 -23.91
C CYS A 37 -3.69 -5.78 -22.72
N PRO A 38 -4.98 -5.91 -22.41
CA PRO A 38 -5.57 -5.21 -21.29
C PRO A 38 -4.90 -5.62 -19.97
N LEU A 39 -4.89 -4.73 -18.98
CA LEU A 39 -4.22 -4.98 -17.70
C LEU A 39 -4.95 -6.08 -16.90
N GLU A 40 -6.27 -6.14 -17.02
CA GLU A 40 -7.15 -6.99 -16.23
C GLU A 40 -6.86 -8.49 -16.50
N PRO A 41 -6.81 -8.99 -17.76
CA PRO A 41 -6.38 -10.36 -18.04
C PRO A 41 -4.97 -10.69 -17.51
N ALA A 42 -4.04 -9.72 -17.53
CA ALA A 42 -2.70 -9.94 -17.02
C ALA A 42 -2.70 -10.13 -15.49
N LEU A 43 -3.50 -9.34 -14.76
CA LEU A 43 -3.68 -9.51 -13.31
C LEU A 43 -4.29 -10.88 -12.97
N GLU A 44 -5.36 -11.27 -13.66
CA GLU A 44 -6.01 -12.57 -13.46
C GLU A 44 -5.07 -13.75 -13.68
N THR A 45 -4.29 -13.69 -14.77
CA THR A 45 -3.47 -14.83 -15.19
C THR A 45 -2.14 -14.93 -14.48
N THR A 46 -1.60 -13.83 -13.96
CA THR A 46 -0.25 -13.80 -13.36
C THR A 46 -0.24 -13.42 -11.89
N PHE A 47 -1.10 -12.48 -11.46
CA PHE A 47 -1.06 -11.93 -10.10
C PHE A 47 -1.91 -12.71 -9.10
N ARG A 48 -3.18 -13.02 -9.42
CA ARG A 48 -4.09 -13.75 -8.50
C ARG A 48 -3.64 -15.17 -8.16
N ARG A 49 -2.67 -15.71 -8.91
CA ARG A 49 -2.12 -17.05 -8.70
C ARG A 49 -0.96 -17.06 -7.70
N LEU A 50 -0.45 -15.88 -7.34
CA LEU A 50 0.70 -15.74 -6.46
C LEU A 50 0.32 -16.04 -5.01
N LEU A 51 1.31 -16.49 -4.26
CA LEU A 51 1.20 -16.60 -2.80
C LEU A 51 1.23 -15.19 -2.17
N LYS A 52 0.65 -15.07 -0.96
CA LYS A 52 0.64 -13.84 -0.15
C LYS A 52 1.97 -13.09 -0.15
N LEU A 53 3.08 -13.79 0.11
CA LEU A 53 4.41 -13.17 0.18
C LEU A 53 4.83 -12.56 -1.17
N ASP A 54 4.53 -13.24 -2.27
CA ASP A 54 4.86 -12.77 -3.61
C ASP A 54 3.95 -11.62 -4.05
N MET A 55 2.66 -11.63 -3.71
CA MET A 55 1.76 -10.52 -3.97
C MET A 55 2.25 -9.22 -3.30
N ILE A 56 2.63 -9.31 -2.03
CA ILE A 56 3.20 -8.18 -1.28
C ILE A 56 4.55 -7.76 -1.87
N ALA A 57 5.39 -8.71 -2.30
CA ALA A 57 6.68 -8.40 -2.91
C ALA A 57 6.53 -7.71 -4.27
N VAL A 58 5.57 -8.13 -5.10
CA VAL A 58 5.20 -7.47 -6.36
C VAL A 58 4.75 -6.03 -6.10
N LEU A 59 3.86 -5.82 -5.13
CA LEU A 59 3.40 -4.47 -4.77
C LEU A 59 4.58 -3.56 -4.38
N ARG A 60 5.41 -4.00 -3.44
CA ARG A 60 6.58 -3.24 -2.98
C ARG A 60 7.59 -2.99 -4.10
N GLU A 61 7.73 -3.92 -5.03
CA GLU A 61 8.60 -3.73 -6.19
C GLU A 61 8.02 -2.69 -7.17
N LEU A 62 6.70 -2.66 -7.38
CA LEU A 62 6.05 -1.63 -8.18
C LEU A 62 6.15 -0.24 -7.54
N ILE A 63 6.01 -0.16 -6.21
CA ILE A 63 6.25 1.05 -5.41
C ILE A 63 7.69 1.53 -5.63
N ARG A 64 8.67 0.64 -5.44
CA ARG A 64 10.10 0.95 -5.64
C ARG A 64 10.42 1.43 -7.05
N GLN A 65 9.72 0.91 -8.05
CA GLN A 65 9.86 1.29 -9.46
C GLN A 65 9.02 2.51 -9.87
N ASN A 66 8.42 3.20 -8.90
CA ASN A 66 7.60 4.39 -9.11
C ASN A 66 6.40 4.15 -10.06
N GLN A 67 5.81 2.95 -10.02
CA GLN A 67 4.70 2.57 -10.90
C GLN A 67 3.34 2.84 -10.24
N CYS A 68 3.00 4.12 -10.00
CA CYS A 68 1.80 4.56 -9.25
C CYS A 68 0.51 3.80 -9.62
N TYR A 69 0.13 3.83 -10.90
CA TYR A 69 -1.08 3.17 -11.40
C TYR A 69 -1.09 1.65 -11.15
N LEU A 70 0.03 0.97 -11.43
CA LEU A 70 0.11 -0.48 -11.24
C LEU A 70 0.12 -0.85 -9.76
N ALA A 71 0.78 -0.04 -8.92
CA ALA A 71 0.82 -0.26 -7.48
C ALA A 71 -0.59 -0.13 -6.87
N LEU A 72 -1.37 0.89 -7.28
CA LEU A 72 -2.76 1.03 -6.86
C LEU A 72 -3.62 -0.16 -7.31
N LYS A 73 -3.52 -0.57 -8.58
CA LYS A 73 -4.28 -1.71 -9.11
C LYS A 73 -3.94 -3.01 -8.39
N VAL A 74 -2.66 -3.28 -8.17
CA VAL A 74 -2.21 -4.46 -7.41
C VAL A 74 -2.65 -4.38 -5.95
N PHE A 75 -2.66 -3.19 -5.35
CA PHE A 75 -3.15 -3.01 -4.00
C PHE A 75 -4.66 -3.31 -3.90
N GLU A 76 -5.47 -2.86 -4.86
CA GLU A 76 -6.90 -3.21 -4.94
C GLU A 76 -7.11 -4.73 -5.00
N GLU A 77 -6.34 -5.45 -5.82
CA GLU A 77 -6.39 -6.92 -5.86
C GLU A 77 -6.00 -7.56 -4.52
N ILE A 78 -5.01 -7.00 -3.80
CA ILE A 78 -4.63 -7.48 -2.46
C ILE A 78 -5.74 -7.25 -1.44
N GLN A 79 -6.53 -6.18 -1.57
CA GLN A 79 -7.64 -5.90 -0.65
C GLN A 79 -8.78 -6.93 -0.76
N GLU A 80 -8.93 -7.58 -1.91
CA GLU A 80 -9.94 -8.62 -2.15
C GLU A 80 -9.53 -10.01 -1.63
N GLU A 81 -8.28 -10.18 -1.18
CA GLU A 81 -7.77 -11.47 -0.72
C GLU A 81 -8.26 -11.82 0.69
N TYR A 82 -8.60 -13.10 0.92
CA TYR A 82 -9.12 -13.57 2.20
C TYR A 82 -8.17 -13.35 3.39
N TRP A 83 -6.86 -13.35 3.12
CA TRP A 83 -5.80 -13.17 4.12
C TRP A 83 -5.46 -11.70 4.35
N TYR A 84 -6.11 -10.78 3.62
CA TYR A 84 -5.87 -9.36 3.74
C TYR A 84 -6.13 -8.88 5.17
N ARG A 85 -5.16 -8.11 5.66
CA ARG A 85 -5.23 -7.39 6.93
C ARG A 85 -4.64 -6.01 6.68
N PRO A 86 -5.36 -4.93 6.98
CA PRO A 86 -4.88 -3.57 6.75
C PRO A 86 -3.58 -3.31 7.52
N GLN A 87 -2.55 -2.82 6.82
CA GLN A 87 -1.25 -2.50 7.40
C GLN A 87 -0.95 -1.02 7.18
N ILE A 88 -0.86 -0.26 8.27
CA ILE A 88 -0.64 1.20 8.20
C ILE A 88 0.68 1.52 7.52
N SER A 89 1.73 0.72 7.75
CA SER A 89 3.01 0.84 7.05
C SER A 89 2.90 0.68 5.53
N LEU A 90 2.06 -0.25 5.03
CA LEU A 90 1.85 -0.42 3.58
C LEU A 90 1.10 0.77 2.98
N TYR A 91 0.10 1.29 3.69
CA TYR A 91 -0.57 2.54 3.33
C TYR A 91 0.42 3.72 3.27
N ALA A 92 1.32 3.83 4.25
CA ALA A 92 2.37 4.86 4.25
C ALA A 92 3.31 4.72 3.03
N GLU A 93 3.73 3.51 2.66
CA GLU A 93 4.53 3.27 1.45
C GLU A 93 3.82 3.77 0.18
N LEU A 94 2.51 3.51 0.05
CA LEU A 94 1.69 3.96 -1.08
C LEU A 94 1.44 5.47 -1.07
N VAL A 95 1.14 6.08 0.09
CA VAL A 95 0.99 7.54 0.21
C VAL A 95 2.29 8.26 -0.14
N SER A 96 3.44 7.72 0.27
CA SER A 96 4.77 8.24 -0.11
C SER A 96 4.97 8.20 -1.62
N LEU A 97 4.63 7.07 -2.25
CA LEU A 97 4.67 6.92 -3.71
C LEU A 97 3.80 7.97 -4.41
N LEU A 98 2.53 8.09 -4.02
CA LEU A 98 1.58 8.98 -4.69
C LEU A 98 1.93 10.45 -4.48
N GLY A 99 2.24 10.84 -3.24
CA GLY A 99 2.61 12.21 -2.89
C GLY A 99 3.88 12.67 -3.59
N SER A 100 4.90 11.81 -3.71
CA SER A 100 6.14 12.15 -4.44
C SER A 100 5.95 12.31 -5.95
N ASN A 101 4.82 11.83 -6.50
CA ASN A 101 4.42 12.03 -7.88
C ASN A 101 3.35 13.13 -8.04
N GLY A 102 3.03 13.87 -6.97
CA GLY A 102 2.03 14.94 -6.99
C GLY A 102 0.57 14.46 -7.13
N LEU A 103 0.31 13.17 -6.92
CA LEU A 103 -1.03 12.58 -7.03
C LEU A 103 -1.80 12.74 -5.70
N LEU A 104 -2.04 13.99 -5.30
CA LEU A 104 -2.59 14.31 -3.98
C LEU A 104 -4.05 13.86 -3.82
N GLU A 105 -4.85 13.91 -4.88
CA GLU A 105 -6.23 13.39 -4.87
C GLU A 105 -6.26 11.89 -4.55
N GLU A 106 -5.33 11.12 -5.12
CA GLU A 106 -5.20 9.69 -4.83
C GLU A 106 -4.71 9.43 -3.39
N VAL A 107 -3.88 10.33 -2.84
CA VAL A 107 -3.49 10.27 -1.42
C VAL A 107 -4.72 10.46 -0.52
N GLU A 108 -5.58 11.44 -0.81
CA GLU A 108 -6.81 11.67 -0.06
C GLU A 108 -7.76 10.45 -0.15
N LEU A 109 -7.97 9.90 -1.35
CA LEU A 109 -8.78 8.71 -1.54
C LEU A 109 -8.23 7.50 -0.78
N LEU A 110 -6.92 7.29 -0.82
CA LEU A 110 -6.27 6.19 -0.10
C LEU A 110 -6.38 6.38 1.42
N PHE A 111 -6.30 7.61 1.92
CA PHE A 111 -6.50 7.89 3.34
C PHE A 111 -7.96 7.70 3.78
N ILE A 112 -8.94 8.06 2.94
CA ILE A 112 -10.35 7.76 3.18
C ILE A 112 -10.58 6.24 3.22
N LYS A 113 -9.95 5.47 2.33
CA LYS A 113 -9.97 4.01 2.36
C LYS A 113 -9.40 3.49 3.69
N LEU A 114 -8.23 3.98 4.11
CA LEU A 114 -7.61 3.62 5.40
C LEU A 114 -8.57 3.82 6.58
N LYS A 115 -9.26 4.95 6.66
CA LYS A 115 -10.23 5.23 7.74
C LYS A 115 -11.41 4.26 7.78
N LYS A 116 -11.76 3.64 6.64
CA LYS A 116 -12.86 2.69 6.50
C LYS A 116 -12.43 1.24 6.70
N GLU A 117 -11.13 0.98 6.85
CA GLU A 117 -10.61 -0.36 7.02
C GLU A 117 -11.12 -0.99 8.33
N PRO A 118 -11.68 -2.21 8.29
CA PRO A 118 -12.10 -2.90 9.50
C PRO A 118 -10.87 -3.39 10.27
N CYS A 119 -10.92 -3.24 11.60
CA CYS A 119 -9.93 -3.82 12.52
C CYS A 119 -8.48 -3.36 12.27
N LEU A 120 -8.25 -2.05 12.12
CA LEU A 120 -6.89 -1.49 12.09
C LEU A 120 -6.12 -1.82 13.38
N GLU A 121 -4.98 -2.50 13.23
CA GLU A 121 -4.09 -2.79 14.34
C GLU A 121 -3.34 -1.52 14.79
N PRO A 122 -3.06 -1.37 16.11
CA PRO A 122 -2.26 -0.26 16.60
C PRO A 122 -0.80 -0.40 16.15
N ASP A 123 -0.42 0.33 15.10
CA ASP A 123 0.96 0.41 14.58
C ASP A 123 1.49 1.84 14.72
N ILE A 124 2.17 2.12 15.85
CA ILE A 124 2.73 3.45 16.15
C ILE A 124 3.77 3.86 15.09
N ASN A 125 4.58 2.91 14.63
CA ASN A 125 5.62 3.19 13.64
C ASN A 125 5.00 3.51 12.29
N GLY A 126 3.98 2.74 11.87
CA GLY A 126 3.21 3.01 10.66
C GLY A 126 2.54 4.38 10.69
N PHE A 127 1.88 4.73 11.80
CA PHE A 127 1.24 6.04 11.95
C PHE A 127 2.24 7.20 11.96
N ASN A 128 3.37 7.05 12.65
CA ASN A 128 4.42 8.06 12.65
C ASN A 128 4.99 8.29 11.25
N ALA A 129 5.26 7.20 10.50
CA ALA A 129 5.71 7.31 9.12
C ALA A 129 4.66 8.01 8.25
N LEU A 130 3.38 7.64 8.37
CA LEU A 130 2.31 8.29 7.62
C LEU A 130 2.17 9.78 7.96
N LEU A 131 2.26 10.15 9.24
CA LEU A 131 2.24 11.56 9.69
C LEU A 131 3.40 12.36 9.11
N GLU A 132 4.62 11.81 9.14
CA GLU A 132 5.80 12.44 8.56
C GLU A 132 5.63 12.67 7.06
N ILE A 133 5.13 11.66 6.33
CA ILE A 133 4.88 11.76 4.90
C ILE A 133 3.82 12.83 4.58
N LEU A 134 2.69 12.83 5.30
CA LEU A 134 1.63 13.82 5.10
C LEU A 134 2.11 15.25 5.39
N ALA A 135 2.93 15.43 6.43
CA ALA A 135 3.55 16.72 6.74
C ALA A 135 4.50 17.18 5.64
N ASN A 136 5.33 16.28 5.11
CA ASN A 136 6.28 16.57 4.02
C ASN A 136 5.59 17.01 2.73
N PHE A 137 4.36 16.54 2.48
CA PHE A 137 3.55 16.96 1.33
C PHE A 137 2.58 18.11 1.64
N ASN A 138 2.71 18.77 2.80
CA ASN A 138 1.85 19.87 3.26
C ASN A 138 0.34 19.49 3.37
N LEU A 139 0.02 18.21 3.53
CA LEU A 139 -1.34 17.71 3.71
C LEU A 139 -1.76 17.80 5.18
N THR A 140 -1.75 19.01 5.73
CA THR A 140 -1.92 19.26 7.17
C THR A 140 -3.27 18.79 7.70
N GLY A 141 -4.35 18.95 6.93
CA GLY A 141 -5.68 18.43 7.28
C GLY A 141 -5.68 16.92 7.50
N LEU A 142 -5.14 16.17 6.52
CA LEU A 142 -5.00 14.72 6.64
C LEU A 142 -4.05 14.31 7.77
N ALA A 143 -2.97 15.06 8.01
CA ALA A 143 -2.05 14.78 9.11
C ALA A 143 -2.76 14.89 10.48
N VAL A 144 -3.58 15.93 10.66
CA VAL A 144 -4.40 16.09 11.88
C VAL A 144 -5.40 14.95 12.02
N GLU A 145 -6.10 14.58 10.94
CA GLU A 145 -7.00 13.43 10.94
C GLU A 145 -6.28 12.11 11.28
N CYS A 146 -5.06 11.92 10.75
CA CYS A 146 -4.24 10.75 11.01
C CYS A 146 -3.86 10.64 12.49
N PHE A 147 -3.53 11.77 13.12
CA PHE A 147 -3.25 11.81 14.56
C PHE A 147 -4.46 11.42 15.40
N TYR A 148 -5.66 11.90 15.05
CA TYR A 148 -6.89 11.52 15.74
C TYR A 148 -7.27 10.05 15.51
N LEU A 149 -7.07 9.53 14.30
CA LEU A 149 -7.27 8.11 14.00
C LEU A 149 -6.35 7.22 14.85
N MET A 150 -5.06 7.59 14.96
CA MET A 150 -4.12 6.89 15.84
C MET A 150 -4.61 6.87 17.30
N LYS A 151 -5.12 8.00 17.80
CA LYS A 151 -5.68 8.12 19.16
C LYS A 151 -6.92 7.24 19.37
N SER A 152 -7.84 7.21 18.41
CA SER A 152 -9.08 6.43 18.53
C SER A 152 -8.83 4.93 18.54
N ILE A 153 -7.86 4.45 17.75
CA ILE A 153 -7.45 3.04 17.74
C ILE A 153 -6.78 2.66 19.07
N GLY A 154 -5.91 3.53 19.60
CA GLY A 154 -5.29 3.32 20.91
C GLY A 154 -6.29 3.28 22.07
N ALA A 155 -7.34 4.11 22.02
CA ALA A 155 -8.37 4.19 23.05
C ALA A 155 -9.33 2.99 23.05
N ALA A 156 -9.64 2.41 21.87
CA ALA A 156 -10.54 1.26 21.75
C ALA A 156 -10.05 0.01 22.51
N ARG A 157 -8.73 -0.12 22.71
CA ARG A 157 -8.15 -1.23 23.49
C ARG A 157 -8.33 -1.06 25.01
N CYS A 158 -8.49 0.18 25.51
CA CYS A 158 -8.74 0.43 26.93
C CYS A 158 -10.15 0.01 27.38
N ASN A 159 -11.13 -0.02 26.46
CA ASN A 159 -12.51 -0.41 26.78
C ASN A 159 -12.77 -1.92 26.74
N LEU A 160 -11.79 -2.73 26.33
CA LEU A 160 -11.89 -4.20 26.28
C LEU A 160 -11.20 -4.90 27.48
N ILE A 161 -10.67 -4.14 28.45
CA ILE A 161 -9.99 -4.67 29.66
C ILE A 161 -10.78 -4.31 30.95
N ALA A 162 -11.98 -3.75 30.84
CA ALA A 162 -12.87 -3.68 32.00
C ALA A 162 -13.56 -5.06 32.15
N PRO A 163 -13.32 -5.83 33.22
CA PRO A 163 -14.12 -7.02 33.47
C PRO A 163 -15.58 -6.59 33.62
N PRO A 164 -16.56 -7.42 33.19
CA PRO A 164 -17.95 -7.14 33.48
C PRO A 164 -18.08 -7.03 35.00
N ILE A 165 -18.47 -5.85 35.46
CA ILE A 165 -18.80 -5.64 36.87
C ILE A 165 -19.94 -6.61 37.15
N ALA A 166 -19.65 -7.65 37.94
CA ALA A 166 -20.64 -8.62 38.37
C ALA A 166 -21.75 -7.85 39.10
N SER A 167 -22.91 -7.74 38.46
CA SER A 167 -24.13 -7.27 39.07
C SER A 167 -24.69 -8.40 39.94
N VAL A 168 -24.54 -8.19 41.26
CA VAL A 168 -25.38 -8.59 42.41
C VAL A 168 -26.22 -9.86 42.26
#